data_AF-A0A1C2B0U8-F1
#
_entry.id   AF-A0A1C2B0U8-F1
#
_cell.length_a   1.000
_cell.length_b   1.000
_cell.length_c   1.000
_cell.angle_alpha   90.00
_cell.angle_beta   90.00
_cell.angle_gamma   90.00
#
_symmetry.space_group_name_H-M   'P 1'
#
loop_
_entity.id
_entity.type
_entity.pdbx_description
1 polymer ?
#
loop_
_entity_poly.entity_id
_entity_poly.type
_entity_poly.pdbx_seq_one_letter_code
_entity_poly.pdbx_strand_id
1 'polypeptide(L)'
;MNKRKFIKLSIFGSLLYSIFPYKISLAETKKIINQNLTEAQKKIMFEEATERPFSSPLNYEKREGFYHCANCGAKLFKSSSKFDSGTGWPSFTEALPGAFKTKVDYSFGMKRIEYHCAKCGAHHGHVFEDGPGSTGKRYCNNGLCLIFKPSS
;
A
#
# COMPACT_ATOMS: atom_id res chain seq x y z
N MET A 1 79.45 -15.27 8.72
CA MET A 1 78.83 -14.07 9.32
C MET A 1 77.33 -14.29 9.45
N ASN A 2 76.76 -13.80 10.54
CA ASN A 2 75.49 -14.17 11.16
C ASN A 2 74.20 -13.89 10.36
N LYS A 3 73.20 -14.77 10.60
CA LYS A 3 71.73 -14.55 10.59
C LYS A 3 71.11 -14.33 9.19
N ARG A 4 70.04 -15.02 8.79
CA ARG A 4 68.71 -15.00 9.42
C ARG A 4 67.89 -16.25 9.03
N LYS A 5 67.26 -16.86 10.03
CA LYS A 5 66.09 -17.76 9.91
C LYS A 5 64.95 -17.02 9.19
N PHE A 6 64.10 -17.73 8.46
CA PHE A 6 62.68 -17.92 8.79
C PHE A 6 61.98 -18.78 7.71
N ILE A 7 61.22 -19.74 8.22
CA ILE A 7 60.51 -20.82 7.54
C ILE A 7 59.43 -20.23 6.62
N LYS A 8 59.37 -20.69 5.35
CA LYS A 8 58.23 -20.41 4.46
C LYS A 8 57.02 -21.21 4.95
N LEU A 9 56.10 -20.55 5.63
CA LEU A 9 54.75 -21.05 5.86
C LEU A 9 53.75 -19.99 5.38
N SER A 10 53.03 -20.30 4.31
CA SER A 10 51.80 -19.60 3.92
C SER A 10 51.02 -20.65 3.10
N ILE A 11 50.38 -21.57 3.81
CA ILE A 11 48.93 -21.58 4.07
C ILE A 11 48.17 -21.64 2.74
N PHE A 12 47.92 -22.89 2.31
CA PHE A 12 46.81 -23.24 1.45
C PHE A 12 45.54 -22.69 2.10
N GLY A 13 45.08 -21.52 1.62
CA GLY A 13 43.83 -20.90 2.04
C GLY A 13 42.68 -21.82 1.65
N SER A 14 42.18 -22.53 2.64
CA SER A 14 41.03 -23.41 2.61
C SER A 14 39.86 -22.81 1.84
N LEU A 15 39.44 -23.53 0.80
CA LEU A 15 38.19 -23.38 0.09
C LEU A 15 37.02 -23.69 1.05
N LEU A 16 36.72 -22.79 1.97
CA LEU A 16 35.47 -22.83 2.74
C LEU A 16 34.49 -21.91 2.02
N TYR A 17 33.89 -22.45 0.96
CA TYR A 17 32.57 -22.03 0.51
C TYR A 17 31.64 -22.25 1.70
N SER A 18 31.52 -21.24 2.56
CA SER A 18 30.43 -21.16 3.49
C SER A 18 29.16 -21.06 2.65
N ILE A 19 28.58 -22.22 2.39
CA ILE A 19 27.15 -22.45 2.18
C ILE A 19 26.40 -21.82 3.36
N PHE A 20 26.37 -20.49 3.39
CA PHE A 20 25.32 -19.77 4.05
C PHE A 20 24.04 -20.27 3.38
N PRO A 21 23.10 -20.89 4.09
CA PRO A 21 21.86 -21.26 3.48
C PRO A 21 21.23 -19.94 3.05
N TYR A 22 21.22 -19.73 1.73
CA TYR A 22 20.41 -18.73 1.03
C TYR A 22 18.92 -19.13 1.15
N LYS A 23 18.49 -19.64 2.32
CA LYS A 23 17.11 -19.53 2.75
C LYS A 23 16.93 -18.07 3.12
N ILE A 24 16.81 -17.27 2.06
CA ILE A 24 16.20 -15.95 2.09
C ILE A 24 14.99 -16.11 3.00
N SER A 25 15.00 -15.33 4.08
CA SER A 25 13.84 -15.09 4.91
C SER A 25 12.77 -14.41 4.07
N LEU A 26 12.13 -15.17 3.18
CA LEU A 26 10.80 -14.84 2.71
C LEU A 26 9.89 -15.31 3.83
N ALA A 27 9.78 -14.51 4.87
CA ALA A 27 8.58 -14.56 5.69
C ALA A 27 7.43 -14.30 4.72
N GLU A 28 6.78 -15.36 4.26
CA GLU A 28 5.62 -15.27 3.41
C GLU A 28 4.56 -14.57 4.26
N THR A 29 4.48 -13.24 4.13
CA THR A 29 3.50 -12.45 4.85
C THR A 29 2.14 -12.94 4.39
N LYS A 30 1.51 -13.76 5.23
CA LYS A 30 0.22 -14.38 4.96
C LYS A 30 -0.72 -13.31 4.43
N LYS A 31 -1.13 -13.44 3.18
CA LYS A 31 -2.04 -12.50 2.52
C LYS A 31 -3.35 -12.50 3.29
N ILE A 32 -3.69 -11.37 3.92
CA ILE A 32 -4.95 -11.21 4.64
C ILE A 32 -6.04 -11.06 3.58
N ILE A 33 -6.96 -12.02 3.51
CA ILE A 33 -8.10 -11.98 2.57
C ILE A 33 -9.38 -12.22 3.37
N ASN A 34 -10.28 -11.23 3.36
CA ASN A 34 -11.64 -11.37 3.84
C ASN A 34 -12.46 -12.19 2.85
N GLN A 35 -13.01 -13.31 3.32
CA GLN A 35 -13.80 -14.23 2.50
C GLN A 35 -15.16 -13.65 2.08
N ASN A 36 -15.64 -12.62 2.79
CA ASN A 36 -16.91 -11.96 2.52
C ASN A 36 -16.81 -10.82 1.49
N LEU A 37 -15.64 -10.64 0.85
CA LEU A 37 -15.51 -9.67 -0.23
C LEU A 37 -16.35 -10.09 -1.43
N THR A 38 -17.08 -9.14 -2.00
CA THR A 38 -17.78 -9.35 -3.28
C THR A 38 -16.76 -9.52 -4.40
N GLU A 39 -17.18 -10.13 -5.51
CA GLU A 39 -16.31 -10.28 -6.69
C GLU A 39 -15.81 -8.92 -7.22
N ALA A 40 -16.65 -7.88 -7.17
CA ALA A 40 -16.24 -6.52 -7.53
C ALA A 40 -15.14 -5.98 -6.60
N GLN A 41 -15.27 -6.20 -5.29
CA GLN A 41 -14.24 -5.82 -4.33
C GLN A 41 -12.94 -6.59 -4.56
N LYS A 42 -13.01 -7.90 -4.82
CA LYS A 42 -11.82 -8.72 -5.11
C LYS A 42 -11.08 -8.21 -6.35
N LYS A 43 -11.80 -7.94 -7.44
CA LYS A 43 -11.23 -7.38 -8.67
C LYS A 43 -10.53 -6.05 -8.42
N ILE A 44 -11.17 -5.14 -7.69
CA ILE A 44 -10.54 -3.85 -7.38
C ILE A 44 -9.31 -4.06 -6.49
N MET A 45 -9.44 -4.81 -5.39
CA MET A 45 -8.39 -4.91 -4.36
C MET A 45 -7.19 -5.78 -4.75
N PHE A 46 -7.39 -6.76 -5.62
CA PHE A 46 -6.37 -7.77 -5.94
C PHE A 46 -6.03 -7.88 -7.43
N GLU A 47 -6.85 -7.31 -8.31
CA GLU A 47 -6.60 -7.23 -9.76
C GLU A 47 -6.48 -5.77 -10.23
N GLU A 48 -6.38 -4.81 -9.30
CA GLU A 48 -6.14 -3.38 -9.56
C GLU A 48 -7.20 -2.75 -10.49
N ALA A 49 -8.42 -3.31 -10.49
CA ALA A 49 -9.56 -2.73 -11.19
C ALA A 49 -10.03 -1.42 -10.54
N THR A 50 -10.92 -0.70 -11.21
CA THR A 50 -11.54 0.53 -10.67
C THR A 50 -13.06 0.43 -10.81
N GLU A 51 -13.80 0.80 -9.76
CA GLU A 51 -15.26 0.90 -9.82
C GLU A 51 -15.69 2.03 -10.76
N ARG A 52 -16.92 1.97 -11.28
CA ARG A 52 -17.46 3.06 -12.12
C ARG A 52 -17.58 4.35 -11.29
N PRO A 53 -17.34 5.53 -11.88
CA PRO A 53 -17.58 6.79 -11.19
C PRO A 53 -19.06 6.90 -10.78
N PHE A 54 -19.31 7.60 -9.67
CA PHE A 54 -20.61 7.83 -9.05
C PHE A 54 -21.33 6.58 -8.53
N SER A 55 -20.71 5.40 -8.59
CA SER A 55 -21.34 4.14 -8.19
C SER A 55 -21.36 3.90 -6.69
N SER A 56 -20.38 4.43 -5.94
CA SER A 56 -20.33 4.23 -4.49
C SER A 56 -21.24 5.19 -3.74
N PRO A 57 -22.05 4.73 -2.77
CA PRO A 57 -22.79 5.61 -1.87
C PRO A 57 -21.86 6.46 -1.00
N LEU A 58 -20.61 6.02 -0.79
CA LEU A 58 -19.62 6.76 0.00
C LEU A 58 -19.16 8.06 -0.66
N ASN A 59 -19.50 8.29 -1.93
CA ASN A 59 -19.35 9.60 -2.57
C ASN A 59 -20.09 10.69 -1.77
N TYR A 60 -21.29 10.38 -1.30
CA TYR A 60 -22.18 11.33 -0.62
C TYR A 60 -22.14 11.21 0.91
N GLU A 61 -21.31 10.31 1.45
CA GLU A 61 -21.13 10.20 2.90
C GLU A 61 -20.47 11.47 3.46
N LYS A 62 -21.12 12.04 4.47
CA LYS A 62 -20.76 13.32 5.14
C LYS A 62 -20.78 13.23 6.66
N ARG A 63 -21.20 12.09 7.24
CA ARG A 63 -21.24 11.93 8.69
C ARG A 63 -19.81 11.92 9.26
N GLU A 64 -19.70 12.26 10.54
CA GLU A 64 -18.44 12.18 11.26
C GLU A 64 -18.07 10.72 11.58
N GLY A 65 -16.84 10.32 11.28
CA GLY A 65 -16.45 8.91 11.33
C GLY A 65 -15.10 8.61 10.71
N PHE A 66 -14.87 7.33 10.47
CA PHE A 66 -13.64 6.83 9.86
C PHE A 66 -13.94 5.81 8.76
N TYR A 67 -13.14 5.85 7.71
CA TYR A 67 -13.18 4.88 6.63
C TYR A 67 -12.15 3.79 6.90
N HIS A 68 -12.58 2.55 6.77
CA HIS A 68 -11.78 1.36 7.05
C HIS A 68 -11.61 0.52 5.79
N CYS A 69 -10.52 -0.22 5.70
CA CYS A 69 -10.28 -1.18 4.61
C CYS A 69 -11.35 -2.29 4.64
N ALA A 70 -12.08 -2.51 3.56
CA ALA A 70 -13.08 -3.57 3.51
C ALA A 70 -12.47 -4.99 3.57
N ASN A 71 -11.18 -5.12 3.24
CA ASN A 71 -10.46 -6.39 3.38
C ASN A 71 -10.02 -6.66 4.82
N CYS A 72 -9.17 -5.81 5.42
CA CYS A 72 -8.52 -6.12 6.70
C CYS A 72 -9.02 -5.31 7.90
N GLY A 73 -10.00 -4.42 7.69
CA GLY A 73 -10.58 -3.56 8.72
C GLY A 73 -9.64 -2.46 9.25
N ALA A 74 -8.46 -2.25 8.65
CA ALA A 74 -7.55 -1.17 9.05
C ALA A 74 -8.24 0.20 8.90
N LYS A 75 -7.99 1.11 9.84
CA LYS A 75 -8.47 2.50 9.78
C LYS A 75 -7.61 3.29 8.78
N LEU A 76 -8.23 3.97 7.82
CA LEU A 76 -7.53 4.54 6.66
C LEU A 76 -7.67 6.06 6.55
N PHE A 77 -8.88 6.57 6.66
CA PHE A 77 -9.19 7.99 6.51
C PHE A 77 -10.12 8.46 7.62
N LYS A 78 -10.05 9.75 7.95
CA LYS A 78 -11.02 10.44 8.81
C LYS A 78 -12.02 11.20 7.95
N SER A 79 -13.28 11.26 8.35
CA SER A 79 -14.35 12.05 7.69
C SER A 79 -13.92 13.48 7.37
N SER A 80 -13.22 14.14 8.29
CA SER A 80 -12.76 15.53 8.14
C SER A 80 -11.76 15.76 6.99
N SER A 81 -11.11 14.70 6.49
CA SER A 81 -10.21 14.80 5.33
C SER A 81 -10.95 14.62 4.01
N LYS A 82 -12.20 14.17 4.04
CA LYS A 82 -13.00 13.93 2.84
C LYS A 82 -13.49 15.25 2.25
N PHE A 83 -13.44 15.35 0.92
CA PHE A 83 -14.00 16.48 0.19
C PHE A 83 -14.69 16.01 -1.10
N ASP A 84 -15.49 16.88 -1.69
CA ASP A 84 -16.10 16.64 -3.01
C ASP A 84 -15.13 17.08 -4.11
N SER A 85 -14.60 16.12 -4.86
CA SER A 85 -13.70 16.38 -5.99
C SER A 85 -14.43 16.50 -7.33
N GLY A 86 -15.73 16.19 -7.40
CA GLY A 86 -16.48 16.09 -8.65
C GLY A 86 -16.10 14.90 -9.54
N THR A 87 -15.13 14.06 -9.13
CA THR A 87 -14.62 12.96 -9.97
C THR A 87 -15.52 11.72 -9.97
N GLY A 88 -16.43 11.60 -9.00
CA GLY A 88 -17.29 10.44 -8.82
C GLY A 88 -16.71 9.31 -7.96
N TRP A 89 -15.57 9.54 -7.30
CA TRP A 89 -15.01 8.64 -6.30
C TRP A 89 -14.76 9.36 -4.97
N PRO A 90 -14.88 8.67 -3.81
CA PRO A 90 -14.53 9.24 -2.52
C PRO A 90 -13.10 9.79 -2.53
N SER A 91 -12.96 11.08 -2.24
CA SER A 91 -11.69 11.80 -2.33
C SER A 91 -11.31 12.38 -0.97
N PHE A 92 -10.02 12.27 -0.62
CA PHE A 92 -9.49 12.74 0.66
C PHE A 92 -8.23 13.58 0.47
N THR A 93 -8.03 14.59 1.29
CA THR A 93 -6.82 15.45 1.26
C THR A 93 -5.61 14.76 1.90
N GLU A 94 -5.86 13.86 2.85
CA GLU A 94 -4.84 13.14 3.59
C GLU A 94 -5.35 11.78 4.06
N ALA A 95 -4.42 10.82 4.20
CA ALA A 95 -4.67 9.54 4.86
C ALA A 95 -4.18 9.58 6.30
N LEU A 96 -4.67 8.66 7.14
CA LEU A 96 -4.09 8.46 8.46
C LEU A 96 -2.62 8.03 8.36
N PRO A 97 -1.75 8.47 9.28
CA PRO A 97 -0.35 8.10 9.28
C PRO A 97 -0.15 6.58 9.23
N GLY A 98 0.64 6.11 8.26
CA GLY A 98 0.93 4.69 8.08
C GLY A 98 -0.22 3.85 7.50
N ALA A 99 -1.33 4.44 7.09
CA ALA A 99 -2.46 3.71 6.49
C ALA A 99 -2.12 3.06 5.14
N PHE A 100 -1.23 3.70 4.36
CA PHE A 100 -0.92 3.28 3.00
C PHE A 100 0.58 3.23 2.71
N LYS A 101 0.93 2.35 1.77
CA LYS A 101 2.20 2.38 1.02
C LYS A 101 1.90 2.76 -0.42
N THR A 102 2.86 3.38 -1.10
CA THR A 102 2.71 3.81 -2.49
C THR A 102 3.65 3.03 -3.42
N LYS A 103 3.25 2.89 -4.67
CA LYS A 103 4.11 2.43 -5.77
C LYS A 103 3.85 3.30 -7.00
N VAL A 104 4.84 3.39 -7.88
CA VAL A 104 4.67 4.05 -9.17
C VAL A 104 3.93 3.09 -10.10
N ASP A 105 2.91 3.60 -10.77
CA ASP A 105 2.09 2.87 -11.74
C ASP A 105 2.22 3.54 -13.11
N TYR A 106 2.63 2.75 -14.11
CA TYR A 106 2.81 3.18 -15.51
C TYR A 106 1.70 2.67 -16.45
N SER A 107 0.63 2.11 -15.88
CA SER A 107 -0.52 1.63 -16.64
C SER A 107 -1.12 2.74 -17.50
N PHE A 108 -1.68 2.36 -18.65
CA PHE A 108 -2.24 3.30 -19.64
C PHE A 108 -1.25 4.34 -20.19
N GLY A 109 0.06 4.10 -20.07
CA GLY A 109 1.09 5.01 -20.58
C GLY A 109 1.26 6.30 -19.77
N MET A 110 0.65 6.37 -18.58
CA MET A 110 0.71 7.53 -17.69
C MET A 110 1.45 7.19 -16.40
N LYS A 111 2.26 8.12 -15.89
CA LYS A 111 2.87 7.98 -14.56
C LYS A 111 1.85 8.39 -13.49
N ARG A 112 1.37 7.43 -12.71
CA ARG A 112 0.48 7.61 -11.57
C ARG A 112 1.13 7.09 -10.30
N ILE A 113 0.62 7.50 -9.14
CA ILE A 113 1.05 6.96 -7.85
C ILE A 113 -0.10 6.14 -7.28
N GLU A 114 0.03 4.83 -7.35
CA GLU A 114 -0.92 3.91 -6.73
C GLU A 114 -0.64 3.80 -5.23
N TYR A 115 -1.69 3.63 -4.44
CA TYR A 115 -1.56 3.35 -3.02
C TYR A 115 -2.35 2.12 -2.58
N HIS A 116 -1.75 1.38 -1.65
CA HIS A 116 -2.26 0.12 -1.13
C HIS A 116 -2.29 0.14 0.39
N CYS A 117 -3.27 -0.56 0.99
CA CYS A 117 -3.37 -0.65 2.44
C CYS A 117 -2.08 -1.22 3.03
N ALA A 118 -1.44 -0.50 3.94
CA ALA A 118 -0.15 -0.90 4.51
C ALA A 118 -0.22 -2.21 5.30
N LYS A 119 -1.40 -2.58 5.81
CA LYS A 119 -1.64 -3.79 6.60
C LYS A 119 -1.84 -5.05 5.75
N CYS A 120 -2.56 -4.98 4.64
CA CYS A 120 -2.93 -6.16 3.84
C CYS A 120 -2.50 -6.12 2.37
N GLY A 121 -1.95 -5.01 1.90
CA GLY A 121 -1.50 -4.84 0.52
C GLY A 121 -2.60 -4.68 -0.53
N ALA A 122 -3.88 -4.63 -0.14
CA ALA A 122 -4.98 -4.43 -1.07
C ALA A 122 -4.86 -3.07 -1.79
N HIS A 123 -5.11 -3.06 -3.11
CA HIS A 123 -5.28 -1.83 -3.89
C HIS A 123 -6.45 -1.00 -3.38
N HIS A 124 -6.28 0.32 -3.40
CA HIS A 124 -7.31 1.27 -3.00
C HIS A 124 -7.57 2.36 -4.04
N GLY A 125 -6.54 2.84 -4.73
CA GLY A 125 -6.67 3.86 -5.76
C GLY A 125 -5.35 4.57 -6.03
N HIS A 126 -5.44 5.83 -6.45
CA HIS A 126 -4.29 6.65 -6.83
C HIS A 126 -4.31 8.00 -6.12
N VAL A 127 -3.11 8.50 -5.80
CA VAL A 127 -2.92 9.84 -5.26
C VAL A 127 -2.43 10.78 -6.36
N PHE A 128 -3.02 11.98 -6.38
CA PHE A 128 -2.75 13.04 -7.33
C PHE A 128 -2.32 14.31 -6.60
N GLU A 129 -1.61 15.21 -7.29
CA GLU A 129 -1.11 16.49 -6.75
C GLU A 129 -2.03 17.68 -7.16
N ASP A 130 -3.33 17.40 -7.32
CA ASP A 130 -4.38 18.35 -7.73
C ASP A 130 -5.45 18.55 -6.63
N GLY A 131 -5.11 18.19 -5.38
CA GLY A 131 -5.99 18.32 -4.23
C GLY A 131 -6.01 19.71 -3.63
N PRO A 132 -7.05 20.04 -2.85
CA PRO A 132 -7.15 21.31 -2.15
C PRO A 132 -6.20 21.37 -0.93
N GLY A 133 -5.92 22.59 -0.48
CA GLY A 133 -5.15 22.83 0.74
C GLY A 133 -3.63 22.78 0.54
N SER A 134 -2.89 22.89 1.64
CA SER A 134 -1.44 23.04 1.64
C SER A 134 -0.67 21.79 1.21
N THR A 135 -1.27 20.60 1.35
CA THR A 135 -0.64 19.35 0.91
C THR A 135 -0.68 19.20 -0.61
N GLY A 136 -1.67 19.82 -1.28
CA GLY A 136 -1.92 19.63 -2.71
C GLY A 136 -2.38 18.21 -3.08
N LYS A 137 -2.59 17.31 -2.11
CA LYS A 137 -2.83 15.89 -2.37
C LYS A 137 -4.31 15.56 -2.48
N ARG A 138 -4.65 14.72 -3.44
CA ARG A 138 -5.98 14.10 -3.59
C ARG A 138 -5.83 12.59 -3.64
N TYR A 139 -6.22 11.92 -2.56
CA TYR A 139 -6.38 10.47 -2.50
C TYR A 139 -7.73 10.10 -3.10
N CYS A 140 -7.73 9.62 -4.34
CA CYS A 140 -8.91 9.20 -5.08
C CYS A 140 -9.13 7.70 -4.86
N ASN A 141 -10.09 7.34 -4.01
CA ASN A 141 -10.25 5.97 -3.53
C ASN A 141 -11.44 5.26 -4.19
N ASN A 142 -11.32 3.97 -4.49
CA ASN A 142 -12.49 3.13 -4.79
C ASN A 142 -13.38 3.02 -3.54
N GLY A 143 -14.63 3.49 -3.61
CA GLY A 143 -15.57 3.44 -2.49
C GLY A 143 -15.91 2.02 -2.05
N LEU A 144 -16.00 1.05 -2.97
CA LEU A 144 -16.18 -0.37 -2.65
C LEU A 144 -15.04 -0.93 -1.78
N CYS A 145 -13.87 -0.29 -1.75
CA CYS A 145 -12.75 -0.69 -0.88
C CYS A 145 -12.85 -0.16 0.55
N LEU A 146 -13.86 0.66 0.84
CA LEU A 146 -14.03 1.33 2.12
C LEU A 146 -15.27 0.82 2.87
N ILE A 147 -15.16 0.77 4.19
CA ILE A 147 -16.28 0.63 5.12
C ILE A 147 -16.29 1.88 6.00
N PHE A 148 -17.35 2.67 5.92
CA PHE A 148 -17.52 3.81 6.80
C PHE A 148 -18.08 3.36 8.17
N LYS A 149 -17.47 3.88 9.24
CA LYS A 149 -17.95 3.71 10.62
C LYS A 149 -18.17 5.10 11.23
N PRO A 150 -19.42 5.47 11.56
CA PRO A 150 -19.71 6.70 12.30
C PRO A 150 -18.97 6.74 13.65
N SER A 151 -18.65 7.93 14.14
CA SER A 151 -18.06 8.10 15.49
C SER A 151 -19.11 8.10 16.62
N SER A 152 -20.40 8.08 16.27
CA SER A 152 -21.54 8.20 17.18
C SER A 152 -22.63 7.17 16.86
#